data_AF-A0A9N8HIA4-F1
#
_entry.id   AF-A0A9N8HIA4-F1
#
_cell.length_a   1.000
_cell.length_b   1.000
_cell.length_c   1.000
_cell.angle_alpha   90.00
_cell.angle_beta   90.00
_cell.angle_gamma   90.00
#
_symmetry.space_group_name_H-M   'P 1'
#
loop_
_entity.id
_entity.type
_entity.pdbx_description
1 polymer ?
#
loop_
_entity_poly.entity_id
_entity_poly.type
_entity_poly.pdbx_seq_one_letter_code
_entity_poly.pdbx_strand_id
1 'polypeptide(L)'
;MNSNQLHQPSSGSRQQAYMYLNDQGIGHLARHDTQAALACFTRALTIVQQGVATAPVANEGSIQSPVWLSVSIQGLSDDESGLYIHCEALSLQIGTDGSDSVQTHSMAAVAILFNLALTYHVHGVKHQKMARIQKASRLYELCSGEMMSSPHVDPTLCLFVSMACLNNKAQIQYQYLGSKANAAELACQLQQQLEPVLTAVDNEGNLLSHTYSQLDEMFLNAQMLSHAVCMGASAA
;
A
#
# COMPACT_ATOMS: atom_id res chain seq x y z
N MET A 1 37.14 19.38 22.31
CA MET A 1 36.16 20.06 21.42
C MET A 1 35.70 19.02 20.41
N ASN A 2 34.46 18.53 20.56
CA ASN A 2 33.91 17.42 19.76
C ASN A 2 33.32 17.97 18.46
N SER A 3 34.11 17.94 17.38
CA SER A 3 33.73 18.37 16.03
C SER A 3 33.05 17.24 15.24
N ASN A 4 32.00 16.64 15.80
CA ASN A 4 31.18 15.62 15.12
C ASN A 4 29.69 16.01 15.14
N GLN A 5 29.39 17.29 14.87
CA GLN A 5 28.03 17.66 14.45
C GLN A 5 27.88 17.33 12.97
N LEU A 6 27.50 16.07 12.69
CA LEU A 6 26.93 15.70 11.40
C LEU A 6 25.81 16.68 11.07
N HIS A 7 25.99 17.46 10.00
CA HIS A 7 24.95 18.34 9.48
C HIS A 7 23.71 17.49 9.21
N GLN A 8 22.66 17.71 10.00
CA GLN A 8 21.38 17.08 9.71
C GLN A 8 20.87 17.68 8.39
N PRO A 9 20.49 16.84 7.41
CA PRO A 9 19.90 17.31 6.17
C PRO A 9 18.66 18.16 6.49
N SER A 10 18.51 19.28 5.78
CA SER A 10 17.32 20.13 5.93
C SER A 10 16.06 19.32 5.65
N SER A 11 14.96 19.67 6.31
CA SER A 11 13.67 18.99 6.16
C SER A 11 13.26 18.69 4.71
N GLY A 12 13.34 19.70 3.83
CA GLY A 12 13.03 19.53 2.41
C GLY A 12 13.95 18.54 1.68
N SER A 13 15.22 18.46 2.06
CA SER A 13 16.15 17.48 1.49
C SER A 13 15.85 16.04 1.92
N ARG A 14 15.27 15.85 3.11
CA ARG A 14 14.84 14.51 3.59
C ARG A 14 13.62 14.01 2.83
N GLN A 15 12.64 14.89 2.62
CA GLN A 15 11.43 14.57 1.86
C GLN A 15 11.76 14.12 0.45
N GLN A 16 12.55 14.94 -0.26
CA GLN A 16 13.03 14.60 -1.60
C GLN A 16 13.80 13.27 -1.62
N ALA A 17 14.60 12.98 -0.60
CA ALA A 17 15.39 11.76 -0.53
C ALA A 17 14.53 10.49 -0.44
N TYR A 18 13.54 10.42 0.46
CA TYR A 18 12.70 9.22 0.54
C TYR A 18 11.75 9.08 -0.66
N MET A 19 11.27 10.19 -1.23
CA MET A 19 10.44 10.17 -2.45
C MET A 19 11.23 9.61 -3.62
N TYR A 20 12.43 10.14 -3.85
CA TYR A 20 13.32 9.66 -4.89
C TYR A 20 13.66 8.18 -4.73
N LEU A 21 13.96 7.74 -3.51
CA LEU A 21 14.22 6.33 -3.23
C LEU A 21 12.98 5.46 -3.44
N ASN A 22 11.79 5.94 -3.09
CA ASN A 22 10.54 5.22 -3.36
C ASN A 22 10.35 5.04 -4.88
N ASP A 23 10.48 6.11 -5.67
CA ASP A 23 10.33 6.04 -7.13
C ASP A 23 11.39 5.16 -7.80
N GLN A 24 12.64 5.22 -7.33
CA GLN A 24 13.67 4.28 -7.77
C GLN A 24 13.30 2.83 -7.43
N GLY A 25 12.80 2.59 -6.22
CA GLY A 25 12.33 1.28 -5.79
C GLY A 25 11.22 0.74 -6.69
N ILE A 26 10.26 1.58 -7.07
CA ILE A 26 9.19 1.27 -8.03
C ILE A 26 9.80 0.89 -9.39
N GLY A 27 10.75 1.69 -9.89
CA GLY A 27 11.44 1.41 -11.15
C GLY A 27 12.23 0.10 -11.15
N HIS A 28 12.83 -0.29 -10.02
CA HIS A 28 13.47 -1.61 -9.87
C HIS A 28 12.44 -2.73 -9.81
N LEU A 29 11.33 -2.53 -9.07
CA LEU A 29 10.25 -3.50 -8.97
C LEU A 29 9.61 -3.79 -10.33
N ALA A 30 9.37 -2.77 -11.14
CA ALA A 30 8.84 -2.89 -12.51
C ALA A 30 9.78 -3.67 -13.44
N ARG A 31 11.09 -3.70 -13.16
CA ARG A 31 12.10 -4.50 -13.87
C ARG A 31 12.35 -5.87 -13.24
N HIS A 32 11.54 -6.26 -12.26
CA HIS A 32 11.72 -7.45 -11.43
C HIS A 32 13.06 -7.55 -10.68
N ASP A 33 13.76 -6.42 -10.47
CA ASP A 33 14.95 -6.36 -9.63
C ASP A 33 14.54 -6.19 -8.17
N THR A 34 14.05 -7.28 -7.58
CA THR A 34 13.54 -7.28 -6.20
C THR A 34 14.60 -6.84 -5.20
N GLN A 35 15.86 -7.20 -5.40
CA GLN A 35 16.89 -6.91 -4.41
C GLN A 35 17.18 -5.40 -4.34
N ALA A 36 17.32 -4.75 -5.51
CA ALA A 36 17.48 -3.31 -5.55
C ALA A 36 16.23 -2.57 -5.05
N ALA A 37 15.04 -3.05 -5.43
CA ALA A 37 13.78 -2.49 -4.93
C ALA A 37 13.69 -2.50 -3.39
N LEU A 38 13.97 -3.65 -2.77
CA LEU A 38 13.99 -3.78 -1.30
C LEU A 38 15.02 -2.84 -0.66
N ALA A 39 16.20 -2.69 -1.26
CA ALA A 39 17.22 -1.78 -0.75
C ALA A 39 16.76 -0.32 -0.80
N CYS A 40 16.15 0.10 -1.90
CA CYS A 40 15.60 1.44 -2.06
C CYS A 40 14.50 1.73 -1.03
N PHE A 41 13.49 0.87 -0.94
CA PHE A 41 12.37 1.08 -0.01
C PHE A 41 12.80 1.02 1.46
N THR A 42 13.72 0.12 1.83
CA THR A 42 14.23 0.05 3.21
C THR A 42 14.99 1.33 3.59
N ARG A 43 15.79 1.88 2.67
CA ARG A 43 16.47 3.16 2.88
C ARG A 43 15.48 4.32 2.98
N ALA A 44 14.46 4.34 2.12
CA ALA A 44 13.39 5.35 2.15
C ALA A 44 12.68 5.33 3.53
N LEU A 45 12.28 4.14 4.00
CA LEU A 45 11.61 3.97 5.29
C LEU A 45 12.48 4.43 6.46
N THR A 46 13.78 4.15 6.40
CA THR A 46 14.74 4.60 7.43
C THR A 46 14.77 6.13 7.52
N ILE A 47 14.75 6.83 6.39
CA ILE A 47 14.75 8.30 6.34
C ILE A 47 13.43 8.84 6.90
N VAL A 48 12.30 8.24 6.53
CA VAL A 48 10.98 8.64 7.05
C VAL A 48 10.91 8.48 8.58
N GLN A 49 11.39 7.36 9.12
CA GLN A 49 11.42 7.13 10.57
C GLN A 49 12.27 8.17 11.32
N GLN A 50 13.41 8.57 10.74
CA GLN A 50 14.23 9.67 11.29
C GLN A 50 13.51 11.03 11.19
N GLY A 51 12.71 11.23 10.13
CA GLY A 51 11.85 12.38 9.94
C GLY A 51 10.80 12.51 11.04
N VAL A 52 10.00 11.45 11.25
CA VAL A 52 8.93 11.42 12.27
C VAL A 52 9.45 11.75 13.67
N ALA A 53 10.61 11.21 14.06
CA ALA A 53 11.20 11.45 15.37
C ALA A 53 11.61 12.91 15.63
N THR A 54 11.70 13.73 14.58
CA THR A 54 12.20 15.12 14.64
C THR A 54 11.21 16.14 14.11
N ALA A 55 10.09 15.70 13.51
CA ALA A 55 9.11 16.57 12.92
C ALA A 55 8.32 17.30 14.03
N PRO A 56 8.12 18.62 13.90
CA PRO A 56 7.24 19.34 14.80
C PRO A 56 5.80 18.84 14.61
N VAL A 57 5.04 18.78 15.70
CA VAL A 57 3.58 18.61 15.63
C VAL A 57 3.04 19.89 14.98
N ALA A 58 2.71 19.82 13.70
CA ALA A 58 2.24 20.97 12.96
C ALA A 58 0.86 21.41 13.49
N ASN A 59 0.63 22.72 13.60
CA ASN A 59 -0.72 23.26 13.72
C ASN A 59 -1.48 22.97 12.41
N GLU A 60 -2.79 22.77 12.51
CA GLU A 60 -3.75 22.41 11.45
C GLU A 60 -3.85 23.47 10.32
N GLY A 61 -2.73 23.77 9.65
CA GLY A 61 -2.72 24.51 8.41
C GLY A 61 -3.28 23.65 7.29
N SER A 62 -3.91 24.29 6.30
CA SER A 62 -4.35 23.62 5.07
C SER A 62 -3.14 23.06 4.32
N ILE A 63 -2.85 21.78 4.53
CA ILE A 63 -1.86 21.02 3.78
C ILE A 63 -2.54 20.54 2.51
N GLN A 64 -1.95 20.84 1.34
CA GLN A 64 -2.40 20.21 0.11
C GLN A 64 -2.18 18.69 0.21
N SER A 65 -3.25 17.92 0.05
CA SER A 65 -3.18 16.47 0.03
C SER A 65 -2.19 16.02 -1.05
N PRO A 66 -1.20 15.17 -0.73
CA PRO A 66 -0.25 14.69 -1.74
C PRO A 66 -0.99 13.89 -2.81
N VAL A 67 -0.50 13.97 -4.04
CA VAL A 67 -1.06 13.23 -5.18
C VAL A 67 -0.40 11.85 -5.21
N TRP A 68 -1.22 10.80 -5.28
CA TRP A 68 -0.74 9.44 -5.40
C TRP A 68 -0.80 9.02 -6.86
N LEU A 69 0.33 8.56 -7.37
CA LEU A 69 0.40 7.94 -8.68
C LEU A 69 0.64 6.46 -8.49
N SER A 70 -0.09 5.68 -9.26
CA SER A 70 0.01 4.24 -9.22
C SER A 70 0.72 3.74 -10.48
N VAL A 71 1.63 2.77 -10.32
CA VAL A 71 2.43 2.21 -11.41
C VAL A 71 2.19 0.72 -11.47
N SER A 72 1.55 0.24 -12.53
CA SER A 72 1.31 -1.18 -12.76
C SER A 72 2.62 -1.97 -12.83
N ILE A 73 2.73 -3.02 -12.02
CA ILE A 73 3.86 -3.96 -12.03
C ILE A 73 3.45 -5.20 -12.85
N GLN A 74 4.09 -5.37 -14.01
CA GLN A 74 3.82 -6.50 -14.92
C GLN A 74 4.19 -7.84 -14.28
N GLY A 75 3.55 -8.92 -14.74
CA GLY A 75 3.89 -10.31 -14.37
C GLY A 75 3.26 -10.83 -13.08
N LEU A 76 2.32 -10.10 -12.48
CA LEU A 76 1.46 -10.56 -11.37
C LEU A 76 0.02 -10.86 -11.77
N SER A 77 -0.48 -10.24 -12.84
CA SER A 77 -1.87 -10.35 -13.30
C SER A 77 -2.21 -11.67 -13.98
N ASP A 78 -1.18 -12.40 -14.44
CA ASP A 78 -1.35 -13.54 -15.33
C ASP A 78 -1.40 -14.88 -14.58
N ASP A 79 -1.65 -14.84 -13.27
CA ASP A 79 -1.77 -16.07 -12.48
C ASP A 79 -3.07 -16.80 -12.83
N GLU A 80 -2.96 -18.07 -13.22
CA GLU A 80 -4.08 -18.94 -13.61
C GLU A 80 -5.08 -19.19 -12.46
N SER A 81 -4.74 -18.74 -11.25
CA SER A 81 -5.55 -18.86 -10.05
C SER A 81 -6.84 -18.02 -10.08
N GLY A 82 -6.96 -17.07 -11.01
CA GLY A 82 -8.16 -16.27 -11.23
C GLY A 82 -8.47 -15.23 -10.15
N LEU A 83 -7.59 -15.04 -9.15
CA LEU A 83 -7.66 -13.93 -8.20
C LEU A 83 -6.70 -12.81 -8.61
N TYR A 84 -7.20 -11.59 -8.64
CA TYR A 84 -6.42 -10.41 -9.03
C TYR A 84 -5.52 -9.94 -7.88
N ILE A 85 -4.24 -9.76 -8.16
CA ILE A 85 -3.36 -9.06 -7.21
C ILE A 85 -3.40 -7.59 -7.58
N HIS A 86 -3.72 -6.72 -6.61
CA HIS A 86 -3.52 -5.29 -6.83
C HIS A 86 -2.02 -5.04 -6.93
N CYS A 87 -1.57 -4.81 -8.16
CA CYS A 87 -0.17 -4.82 -8.53
C CYS A 87 0.38 -3.41 -8.79
N GLU A 88 -0.33 -2.38 -8.34
CA GLU A 88 0.11 -1.02 -8.59
C GLU A 88 0.93 -0.48 -7.42
N ALA A 89 2.18 -0.10 -7.71
CA ALA A 89 3.05 0.50 -6.72
C ALA A 89 2.71 1.99 -6.54
N LEU A 90 2.83 2.49 -5.31
CA LEU A 90 2.35 3.81 -4.91
C LEU A 90 3.50 4.81 -4.88
N SER A 91 3.45 5.81 -5.74
CA SER A 91 4.35 6.97 -5.76
C SER A 91 3.68 8.17 -5.10
N LEU A 92 4.41 8.85 -4.21
CA LEU A 92 3.95 10.10 -3.59
C LEU A 92 4.49 11.29 -4.35
N GLN A 93 3.62 12.22 -4.70
CA GLN A 93 3.99 13.58 -5.07
C GLN A 93 3.54 14.53 -3.96
N ILE A 94 4.51 15.04 -3.21
CA ILE A 94 4.31 16.05 -2.18
C ILE A 94 4.59 17.42 -2.82
N GLY A 95 3.76 18.41 -2.49
CA GLY A 95 3.93 19.78 -2.99
C GLY A 95 5.30 20.38 -2.63
N THR A 96 5.74 21.34 -3.43
CA THR A 96 7.04 22.03 -3.25
C THR A 96 7.07 23.00 -2.07
N ASP A 97 5.92 23.22 -1.43
CA ASP A 97 5.71 24.04 -0.24
C ASP A 97 6.50 23.55 0.98
N GLY A 98 7.06 22.34 0.93
CA GLY A 98 8.16 21.92 1.80
C GLY A 98 7.79 21.84 3.27
N SER A 99 6.48 21.74 3.58
CA SER A 99 6.03 21.58 4.96
C SER A 99 6.45 20.21 5.48
N ASP A 100 7.38 20.20 6.43
CA ASP A 100 7.86 18.99 7.12
C ASP A 100 6.87 18.54 8.19
N SER A 101 5.69 18.10 7.75
CA SER A 101 4.62 17.70 8.65
C SER A 101 4.70 16.22 9.00
N VAL A 102 4.24 15.86 10.20
CA VAL A 102 4.06 14.45 10.61
C VAL A 102 3.18 13.71 9.61
N GLN A 103 2.13 14.35 9.10
CA GLN A 103 1.22 13.78 8.11
C GLN A 103 1.96 13.37 6.83
N THR A 104 2.81 14.24 6.30
CA THR A 104 3.60 13.96 5.10
C THR A 104 4.48 12.72 5.29
N HIS A 105 5.12 12.59 6.46
CA HIS A 105 5.92 11.41 6.78
C HIS A 105 5.07 10.15 6.97
N SER A 106 3.92 10.23 7.63
CA SER A 106 3.01 9.09 7.80
C SER A 106 2.53 8.57 6.43
N MET A 107 2.14 9.48 5.54
CA MET A 107 1.71 9.10 4.18
C MET A 107 2.85 8.47 3.37
N ALA A 108 4.06 9.03 3.47
CA ALA A 108 5.24 8.44 2.85
C ALA A 108 5.55 7.04 3.42
N ALA A 109 5.45 6.87 4.75
CA ALA A 109 5.65 5.58 5.41
C ALA A 109 4.67 4.53 4.87
N VAL A 110 3.40 4.87 4.75
CA VAL A 110 2.35 3.99 4.22
C VAL A 110 2.66 3.54 2.80
N ALA A 111 2.97 4.47 1.88
CA ALA A 111 3.28 4.09 0.50
C ALA A 111 4.54 3.20 0.40
N ILE A 112 5.58 3.53 1.17
CA ILE A 112 6.81 2.74 1.20
C ILE A 112 6.56 1.34 1.80
N LEU A 113 5.76 1.24 2.86
CA LEU A 113 5.35 -0.04 3.46
C LEU A 113 4.53 -0.88 2.49
N PHE A 114 3.59 -0.26 1.78
CA PHE A 114 2.81 -0.92 0.74
C PHE A 114 3.72 -1.47 -0.37
N ASN A 115 4.63 -0.65 -0.89
CA ASN A 115 5.56 -1.07 -1.94
C ASN A 115 6.54 -2.16 -1.48
N LEU A 116 6.97 -2.13 -0.21
CA LEU A 116 7.71 -3.23 0.41
C LEU A 116 6.88 -4.51 0.46
N ALA A 117 5.62 -4.42 0.89
CA ALA A 117 4.71 -5.55 0.94
C ALA A 117 4.53 -6.18 -0.45
N LEU A 118 4.27 -5.35 -1.47
CA LEU A 118 4.15 -5.77 -2.86
C LEU A 118 5.44 -6.44 -3.36
N THR A 119 6.60 -5.86 -3.08
CA THR A 119 7.91 -6.43 -3.45
C THR A 119 8.14 -7.81 -2.82
N TYR A 120 7.81 -7.97 -1.53
CA TYR A 120 7.88 -9.27 -0.86
C TYR A 120 6.85 -10.26 -1.40
N HIS A 121 5.66 -9.78 -1.76
CA HIS A 121 4.59 -10.59 -2.33
C HIS A 121 5.01 -11.15 -3.68
N VAL A 122 5.38 -10.29 -4.63
CA VAL A 122 5.85 -10.65 -5.99
C VAL A 122 6.96 -11.70 -5.92
N HIS A 123 8.00 -11.41 -5.15
CA HIS A 123 9.12 -12.35 -5.07
C HIS A 123 8.75 -13.61 -4.29
N GLY A 124 7.88 -13.51 -3.28
CA GLY A 124 7.38 -14.64 -2.52
C GLY A 124 6.67 -15.64 -3.43
N VAL A 125 5.77 -15.15 -4.28
CA VAL A 125 5.03 -15.94 -5.27
C VAL A 125 5.99 -16.51 -6.32
N LYS A 126 6.74 -15.65 -7.01
CA LYS A 126 7.64 -16.05 -8.12
C LYS A 126 8.65 -17.13 -7.74
N HIS A 127 9.13 -17.12 -6.50
CA HIS A 127 10.14 -18.06 -6.02
C HIS A 127 9.62 -19.04 -4.96
N GLN A 128 8.31 -19.10 -4.75
CA GLN A 128 7.65 -19.96 -3.76
C GLN A 128 8.27 -19.84 -2.35
N LYS A 129 8.67 -18.63 -1.95
CA LYS A 129 9.32 -18.37 -0.66
C LYS A 129 8.28 -17.94 0.39
N MET A 130 7.72 -18.91 1.12
CA MET A 130 6.66 -18.65 2.11
C MET A 130 7.02 -17.60 3.17
N ALA A 131 8.28 -17.55 3.63
CA ALA A 131 8.71 -16.53 4.58
C ALA A 131 8.53 -15.09 4.04
N ARG A 132 8.68 -14.89 2.73
CA ARG A 132 8.43 -13.59 2.09
C ARG A 132 6.95 -13.30 1.95
N ILE A 133 6.14 -14.30 1.63
CA ILE A 133 4.68 -14.17 1.56
C ILE A 133 4.10 -13.79 2.94
N GLN A 134 4.53 -14.46 4.00
CA GLN A 134 4.14 -14.12 5.37
C GLN A 134 4.57 -12.69 5.75
N LYS A 135 5.78 -12.28 5.34
CA LYS A 135 6.26 -10.91 5.56
C LYS A 135 5.40 -9.89 4.81
N ALA A 136 5.02 -10.17 3.56
CA ALA A 136 4.10 -9.32 2.79
C ALA A 136 2.75 -9.17 3.51
N SER A 137 2.15 -10.28 3.95
CA SER A 137 0.88 -10.25 4.71
C SER A 137 0.96 -9.37 5.96
N ARG A 138 2.07 -9.42 6.71
CA ARG A 138 2.26 -8.58 7.91
C ARG A 138 2.45 -7.11 7.53
N LEU A 139 3.15 -6.81 6.45
CA LEU A 139 3.35 -5.44 6.00
C LEU A 139 2.05 -4.81 5.49
N TYR A 140 1.18 -5.55 4.79
CA TYR A 140 -0.16 -5.07 4.44
C TYR A 140 -1.00 -4.75 5.67
N GLU A 141 -0.94 -5.58 6.71
CA GLU A 141 -1.65 -5.34 7.97
C GLU A 141 -1.17 -4.07 8.68
N LEU A 142 0.16 -3.87 8.76
CA LEU A 142 0.75 -2.65 9.30
C LEU A 142 0.33 -1.42 8.48
N CYS A 143 0.36 -1.52 7.15
CA CYS A 143 -0.05 -0.46 6.24
C CYS A 143 -1.52 -0.04 6.46
N SER A 144 -2.44 -1.01 6.52
CA SER A 144 -3.86 -0.74 6.80
C SER A 144 -4.07 -0.15 8.20
N GLY A 145 -3.37 -0.65 9.22
CA GLY A 145 -3.50 -0.15 10.59
C GLY A 145 -3.03 1.29 10.75
N GLU A 146 -1.91 1.64 10.11
CA GLU A 146 -1.37 3.00 10.13
C GLU A 146 -2.29 4.01 9.44
N MET A 147 -2.88 3.64 8.31
CA MET A 147 -3.84 4.50 7.59
C MET A 147 -5.09 4.76 8.42
N MET A 148 -5.65 3.73 9.05
CA MET A 148 -6.85 3.86 9.88
C MET A 148 -6.60 4.65 11.18
N SER A 149 -5.35 4.71 11.64
CA SER A 149 -4.96 5.43 12.85
C SER A 149 -4.59 6.89 12.59
N SER A 150 -4.50 7.31 11.32
CA SER A 150 -4.02 8.63 10.92
C SER A 150 -5.19 9.59 10.62
N PRO A 151 -5.61 10.46 11.56
CA PRO A 151 -6.81 11.30 11.39
C PRO A 151 -6.67 12.40 10.33
N HIS A 152 -5.45 12.65 9.86
CA HIS A 152 -5.14 13.76 8.95
C HIS A 152 -5.06 13.32 7.48
N VAL A 153 -5.06 12.01 7.21
CA VAL A 153 -4.95 11.54 5.83
C VAL A 153 -6.30 11.64 5.14
N ASP A 154 -6.26 11.99 3.85
CA ASP A 154 -7.46 12.02 3.01
C ASP A 154 -8.26 10.71 3.15
N PRO A 155 -9.54 10.75 3.60
CA PRO A 155 -10.31 9.55 3.89
C PRO A 155 -10.48 8.63 2.67
N THR A 156 -10.61 9.22 1.48
CA THR A 156 -10.76 8.49 0.22
C THR A 156 -9.49 7.68 -0.05
N LEU A 157 -8.34 8.32 0.08
CA LEU A 157 -7.05 7.65 -0.07
C LEU A 157 -6.81 6.56 1.00
N CYS A 158 -7.15 6.83 2.27
CA CYS A 158 -7.12 5.83 3.33
C CYS A 158 -7.92 4.59 2.95
N LEU A 159 -9.12 4.80 2.43
CA LEU A 159 -10.00 3.74 1.97
C LEU A 159 -9.36 2.95 0.83
N PHE A 160 -8.82 3.62 -0.20
CA PHE A 160 -8.17 2.95 -1.33
C PHE A 160 -6.99 2.07 -0.91
N VAL A 161 -6.07 2.61 -0.11
CA VAL A 161 -4.90 1.84 0.35
C VAL A 161 -5.33 0.70 1.27
N SER A 162 -6.31 0.92 2.14
CA SER A 162 -6.90 -0.13 2.99
C SER A 162 -7.48 -1.26 2.14
N MET A 163 -8.30 -0.94 1.14
CA MET A 163 -8.90 -1.93 0.24
C MET A 163 -7.84 -2.72 -0.53
N ALA A 164 -6.80 -2.05 -1.06
CA ALA A 164 -5.69 -2.72 -1.72
C ALA A 164 -4.93 -3.68 -0.78
N CYS A 165 -4.69 -3.26 0.47
CA CYS A 165 -4.07 -4.11 1.50
C CYS A 165 -4.94 -5.32 1.83
N LEU A 166 -6.24 -5.13 2.04
CA LEU A 166 -7.20 -6.20 2.34
C LEU A 166 -7.27 -7.20 1.19
N ASN A 167 -7.39 -6.73 -0.05
CA ASN A 167 -7.44 -7.55 -1.24
C ASN A 167 -6.21 -8.46 -1.35
N ASN A 168 -5.01 -7.87 -1.29
CA ASN A 168 -3.76 -8.61 -1.41
C ASN A 168 -3.53 -9.55 -0.22
N LYS A 169 -3.93 -9.15 1.01
CA LYS A 169 -3.84 -10.01 2.19
C LYS A 169 -4.81 -11.19 2.10
N ALA A 170 -6.04 -10.97 1.66
CA ALA A 170 -7.05 -12.03 1.51
C ALA A 170 -6.60 -13.09 0.50
N GLN A 171 -6.05 -12.67 -0.63
CA GLN A 171 -5.47 -13.56 -1.62
C GLN A 171 -4.28 -14.35 -1.05
N ILE A 172 -3.37 -13.72 -0.28
CA ILE A 172 -2.29 -14.43 0.42
C ILE A 172 -2.83 -15.51 1.36
N GLN A 173 -3.82 -15.16 2.20
CA GLN A 173 -4.41 -16.08 3.17
C GLN A 173 -5.06 -17.28 2.48
N TYR A 174 -5.77 -17.04 1.38
CA TYR A 174 -6.47 -18.08 0.64
C TYR A 174 -5.51 -19.00 -0.11
N GLN A 175 -4.64 -18.44 -0.95
CA GLN A 175 -3.85 -19.22 -1.91
C GLN A 175 -2.60 -19.84 -1.31
N TYR A 176 -1.90 -19.13 -0.42
CA TYR A 176 -0.56 -19.53 0.01
C TYR A 176 -0.52 -20.00 1.47
N LEU A 177 -1.38 -19.46 2.33
CA LEU A 177 -1.42 -19.84 3.75
C LEU A 177 -2.50 -20.87 4.08
N GLY A 178 -3.41 -21.16 3.14
CA GLY A 178 -4.50 -22.13 3.31
C GLY A 178 -5.54 -21.73 4.36
N SER A 179 -5.53 -20.48 4.83
CA SER A 179 -6.45 -19.98 5.85
C SER A 179 -7.71 -19.40 5.20
N LYS A 180 -8.61 -20.28 4.77
CA LYS A 180 -9.87 -19.89 4.11
C LYS A 180 -10.75 -19.00 4.99
N ALA A 181 -10.81 -19.25 6.30
CA ALA A 181 -11.59 -18.45 7.23
C ALA A 181 -11.09 -16.99 7.29
N ASN A 182 -9.78 -16.80 7.44
CA ASN A 182 -9.18 -15.46 7.46
C ASN A 182 -9.38 -14.75 6.11
N ALA A 183 -9.25 -15.48 5.00
CA ALA A 183 -9.49 -14.91 3.68
C ALA A 183 -10.94 -14.43 3.52
N ALA A 184 -11.92 -15.19 4.04
CA ALA A 184 -13.33 -14.83 4.02
C ALA A 184 -13.60 -13.58 4.86
N GLU A 185 -13.02 -13.51 6.07
CA GLU A 185 -13.15 -12.37 6.96
C GLU A 185 -12.61 -11.10 6.30
N LEU A 186 -11.41 -11.17 5.70
CA LEU A 186 -10.81 -10.06 4.98
C LEU A 186 -11.63 -9.65 3.74
N ALA A 187 -12.18 -10.62 3.00
CA ALA A 187 -13.07 -10.34 1.87
C ALA A 187 -14.37 -9.65 2.31
N CYS A 188 -14.94 -10.06 3.45
CA CYS A 188 -16.11 -9.40 4.05
C CYS A 188 -15.79 -7.96 4.46
N GLN A 189 -14.64 -7.73 5.12
CA GLN A 189 -14.18 -6.39 5.46
C GLN A 189 -13.98 -5.52 4.20
N LEU A 190 -13.41 -6.09 3.14
CA LEU A 190 -13.24 -5.42 1.85
C LEU A 190 -14.60 -5.04 1.23
N GLN A 191 -15.58 -5.95 1.24
CA GLN A 191 -16.94 -5.66 0.75
C GLN A 191 -17.61 -4.52 1.53
N GLN A 192 -17.52 -4.55 2.86
CA GLN A 192 -18.07 -3.50 3.72
C GLN A 192 -17.43 -2.13 3.44
N GLN A 193 -16.17 -2.08 3.03
CA GLN A 193 -15.48 -0.86 2.63
C GLN A 193 -15.83 -0.41 1.20
N LEU A 194 -16.07 -1.34 0.29
CA LEU A 194 -16.39 -1.06 -1.13
C LEU A 194 -17.83 -0.57 -1.33
N GLU A 195 -18.80 -1.12 -0.61
CA GLU A 195 -20.23 -0.86 -0.84
C GLU A 195 -20.62 0.63 -0.78
N PRO A 196 -20.17 1.43 0.20
CA PRO A 196 -20.46 2.86 0.23
C PRO A 196 -19.83 3.62 -0.95
N VAL A 197 -18.65 3.20 -1.41
CA VAL A 197 -17.94 3.84 -2.53
C VAL A 197 -18.69 3.59 -3.82
N LEU A 198 -19.05 2.34 -4.09
CA LEU A 198 -19.80 1.97 -5.29
C LEU A 198 -21.16 2.67 -5.34
N THR A 199 -21.84 2.78 -4.20
CA THR A 199 -23.13 3.47 -4.11
C THR A 199 -23.01 4.98 -4.34
N ALA A 200 -21.93 5.62 -3.87
CA ALA A 200 -21.70 7.06 -4.08
C ALA A 200 -21.43 7.37 -5.56
N VAL A 201 -20.71 6.47 -6.24
CA VAL A 201 -20.28 6.60 -7.64
C VAL A 201 -21.46 6.63 -8.60
N ASP A 202 -22.44 5.75 -8.40
CA ASP A 202 -23.66 5.68 -9.22
C ASP A 202 -24.48 6.99 -9.17
N ASN A 203 -24.30 7.79 -8.12
CA ASN A 203 -25.03 9.04 -7.92
C ASN A 203 -24.31 10.28 -8.47
N GLU A 204 -22.97 10.26 -8.59
CA GLU A 204 -22.18 11.45 -8.96
C GLU A 204 -21.55 11.40 -10.36
N GLY A 205 -21.57 10.26 -11.04
CA GLY A 205 -21.34 10.12 -12.49
C GLY A 205 -20.00 10.60 -13.09
N ASN A 206 -19.08 11.19 -12.31
CA ASN A 206 -17.94 11.92 -12.89
C ASN A 206 -16.62 11.91 -12.11
N LEU A 207 -16.46 11.15 -11.02
CA LEU A 207 -15.18 11.08 -10.32
C LEU A 207 -14.49 9.72 -10.50
N LEU A 208 -13.58 9.66 -11.47
CA LEU A 208 -12.41 8.76 -11.54
C LEU A 208 -12.55 7.47 -12.38
N SER A 209 -12.62 7.61 -13.72
CA SER A 209 -12.62 6.49 -14.68
C SER A 209 -11.52 5.44 -14.49
N HIS A 210 -10.31 5.85 -14.13
CA HIS A 210 -9.17 4.93 -13.92
C HIS A 210 -9.19 4.22 -12.57
N THR A 211 -9.80 4.84 -11.57
CA THR A 211 -9.91 4.27 -10.24
C THR A 211 -10.99 3.17 -10.19
N TYR A 212 -11.99 3.25 -11.08
CA TYR A 212 -13.04 2.24 -11.17
C TYR A 212 -12.54 0.85 -11.56
N SER A 213 -11.63 0.73 -12.53
CA SER A 213 -11.19 -0.61 -12.96
C SER A 213 -10.50 -1.38 -11.81
N GLN A 214 -9.77 -0.69 -10.96
CA GLN A 214 -9.12 -1.29 -9.79
C GLN A 214 -10.13 -1.68 -8.71
N LEU A 215 -11.15 -0.83 -8.51
CA LEU A 215 -12.24 -1.13 -7.57
C LEU A 215 -13.04 -2.34 -8.02
N ASP A 216 -13.32 -2.46 -9.33
CA ASP A 216 -14.03 -3.59 -9.91
C ASP A 216 -13.25 -4.90 -9.69
N GLU A 217 -11.94 -4.89 -9.90
CA GLU A 217 -11.07 -6.05 -9.64
C GLU A 217 -11.06 -6.44 -8.16
N MET A 218 -10.93 -5.46 -7.25
CA MET A 218 -10.99 -5.72 -5.81
C MET A 218 -12.36 -6.24 -5.38
N PHE A 219 -13.44 -5.69 -5.95
CA PHE A 219 -14.81 -6.14 -5.69
C PHE A 219 -15.01 -7.58 -6.18
N LEU A 220 -14.57 -7.87 -7.40
CA LEU A 220 -14.65 -9.20 -7.98
C LEU A 220 -13.92 -10.23 -7.12
N ASN A 221 -12.70 -9.93 -6.67
CA ASN A 221 -11.96 -10.79 -5.75
C ASN A 221 -12.70 -11.03 -4.44
N ALA A 222 -13.27 -9.97 -3.86
CA ALA A 222 -14.01 -10.09 -2.62
C ALA A 222 -15.23 -11.01 -2.77
N GLN A 223 -15.94 -10.92 -3.90
CA GLN A 223 -17.04 -11.83 -4.25
C GLN A 223 -16.56 -13.27 -4.46
N MET A 224 -15.50 -13.45 -5.25
CA MET A 224 -14.93 -14.78 -5.55
C MET A 224 -14.45 -15.49 -4.27
N LEU A 225 -13.75 -14.79 -3.39
CA LEU A 225 -13.27 -15.34 -2.12
C LEU A 225 -14.42 -15.69 -1.18
N SER A 226 -15.41 -14.81 -1.05
CA SER A 226 -16.62 -15.07 -0.26
C SER A 226 -17.34 -16.32 -0.75
N HIS A 227 -17.55 -16.45 -2.06
CA HIS A 227 -18.21 -17.61 -2.65
C HIS A 227 -17.40 -18.91 -2.49
N ALA A 228 -16.08 -18.85 -2.70
CA ALA A 228 -15.20 -20.00 -2.59
C ALA A 228 -15.18 -20.59 -1.15
N VAL A 229 -15.36 -19.74 -0.14
CA VAL A 229 -15.46 -20.16 1.25
C VAL A 229 -16.81 -20.83 1.53
N CYS A 230 -17.92 -20.25 1.07
CA CYS A 230 -19.26 -20.82 1.23
C CYS A 230 -19.40 -22.20 0.58
N MET A 231 -18.85 -22.37 -0.62
CA MET A 231 -18.85 -23.66 -1.32
C MET A 231 -17.96 -24.70 -0.63
N GLY A 232 -16.81 -24.28 -0.10
CA GLY A 232 -15.91 -25.16 0.64
C GLY A 232 -16.50 -25.67 1.96
N ALA A 233 -17.34 -24.89 2.62
CA ALA A 233 -18.04 -25.29 3.84
C ALA A 233 -19.17 -26.31 3.58
N SER A 234 -19.70 -26.36 2.36
CA SER A 234 -20.80 -27.28 2.00
C SER A 234 -20.33 -28.67 1.57
N ALA A 235 -19.01 -28.84 1.35
CA ALA A 235 -18.41 -30.08 0.87
C ALA A 235 -17.66 -30.88 1.95
N ALA A 236 -17.63 -30.38 3.20
CA ALA A 236 -17.01 -31.03 4.36
C ALA A 236 -18.10 -31.55 5.31
#